data_AF-A0A952TXM4-F1
#
_entry.id   AF-A0A952TXM4-F1
#
_cell.length_a   1.000
_cell.length_b   1.000
_cell.length_c   1.000
_cell.angle_alpha   90.00
_cell.angle_beta   90.00
_cell.angle_gamma   90.00
#
_symmetry.space_group_name_H-M   'P 1'
#
loop_
_entity.id
_entity.type
_entity.pdbx_description
1 polymer ?
#
loop_
_entity_poly.entity_id
_entity_poly.type
_entity_poly.pdbx_seq_one_letter_code
_entity_poly.pdbx_strand_id
1 'polypeptide(L)'
;MTDTPLMDELLALLAETFRVDLTEIDPDAQLGELPQWDSMAHMDLMLALEVRYGVQITAETIGGLTSLPLILAHVEELQNGG
;
A
#
# COMPACT_ATOMS: atom_id res chain seq x y z
N MET A 1 18.75 5.27 -1.77
CA MET A 1 18.26 3.94 -2.17
C MET A 1 17.71 3.34 -0.89
N THR A 2 16.41 3.50 -0.67
CA THR A 2 15.74 2.97 0.51
C THR A 2 15.48 1.49 0.20
N ASP A 3 16.51 0.68 0.39
CA ASP A 3 16.56 -0.75 0.01
C ASP A 3 15.78 -1.59 1.04
N THR A 4 14.49 -1.29 1.20
CA THR A 4 13.61 -2.10 2.04
C THR A 4 12.82 -3.03 1.11
N PRO A 5 13.04 -4.36 1.15
CA PRO A 5 12.38 -5.30 0.24
C PRO A 5 10.84 -5.19 0.31
N LEU A 6 10.30 -4.78 1.45
CA LEU A 6 8.87 -4.56 1.63
C LEU A 6 8.33 -3.36 0.83
N MET A 7 9.11 -2.29 0.66
CA MET A 7 8.70 -1.15 -0.15
C MET A 7 8.53 -1.58 -1.62
N ASP A 8 9.48 -2.36 -2.14
CA ASP A 8 9.41 -2.89 -3.50
C ASP A 8 8.20 -3.82 -3.69
N GLU A 9 7.87 -4.63 -2.69
CA GLU A 9 6.67 -5.48 -2.71
C GLU A 9 5.36 -4.66 -2.68
N LEU A 10 5.32 -3.59 -1.90
CA LEU A 10 4.17 -2.69 -1.87
C LEU A 10 4.01 -1.95 -3.20
N LEU A 11 5.10 -1.42 -3.75
CA LEU A 11 5.10 -0.81 -5.07
C LEU A 11 4.59 -1.80 -6.13
N ALA A 12 5.07 -3.05 -6.11
CA ALA A 12 4.58 -4.12 -6.98
C ALA A 12 3.07 -4.35 -6.83
N LEU A 13 2.57 -4.40 -5.61
CA LEU A 13 1.14 -4.57 -5.32
C LEU A 13 0.31 -3.39 -5.85
N LEU A 14 0.78 -2.15 -5.65
CA LEU A 14 0.11 -0.96 -6.18
C LEU A 14 0.11 -0.97 -7.70
N ALA A 15 1.25 -1.27 -8.34
CA ALA A 15 1.38 -1.36 -9.79
C ALA A 15 0.40 -2.40 -10.37
N GLU A 16 0.29 -3.57 -9.75
CA GLU A 16 -0.68 -4.61 -10.14
C GLU A 16 -2.13 -4.16 -9.93
N THR A 17 -2.43 -3.53 -8.79
CA THR A 17 -3.79 -3.08 -8.43
C THR A 17 -4.27 -1.95 -9.35
N PHE A 18 -3.40 -0.97 -9.60
CA PHE A 18 -3.70 0.22 -10.39
C PHE A 18 -3.41 0.04 -11.88
N ARG A 19 -2.78 -1.09 -12.26
CA ARG A 19 -2.33 -1.40 -13.63
C ARG A 19 -1.46 -0.30 -14.23
N VAL A 20 -0.52 0.19 -13.43
CA VAL A 20 0.48 1.20 -13.81
C VAL A 20 1.88 0.64 -13.65
N ASP A 21 2.87 1.30 -14.22
CA ASP A 21 4.27 0.92 -14.01
C ASP A 21 4.78 1.39 -12.65
N LEU A 22 5.70 0.62 -12.04
CA LEU A 22 6.34 0.97 -10.77
C LEU A 22 7.03 2.34 -10.80
N THR A 23 7.54 2.71 -11.97
CA THR A 23 8.21 3.99 -12.18
C THR A 23 7.26 5.19 -12.17
N GLU A 24 5.95 4.95 -12.27
CA GLU A 24 4.92 6.00 -12.19
C GLU A 24 4.42 6.21 -10.76
N ILE A 25 4.74 5.30 -9.84
CA ILE A 25 4.30 5.38 -8.45
C ILE A 25 5.41 6.03 -7.62
N ASP A 26 5.07 7.14 -6.96
CA ASP A 26 5.96 7.76 -6.00
C ASP A 26 5.98 6.95 -4.68
N PRO A 27 7.15 6.64 -4.11
CA PRO A 27 7.24 5.96 -2.81
C PRO A 27 6.58 6.73 -1.65
N ASP A 28 6.39 8.04 -1.80
CA ASP A 28 5.69 8.90 -0.85
C ASP A 28 4.25 9.23 -1.29
N ALA A 29 3.75 8.58 -2.35
CA ALA A 29 2.43 8.85 -2.92
C ALA A 29 1.31 8.69 -1.89
N GLN A 30 0.35 9.62 -1.97
CA GLN A 30 -0.84 9.63 -1.14
C GLN A 30 -2.13 9.40 -1.95
N LEU A 31 -3.17 8.95 -1.25
CA LEU A 31 -4.52 8.79 -1.78
C LEU A 31 -4.98 10.10 -2.44
N GLY A 32 -5.30 10.03 -3.74
CA GLY A 32 -5.73 11.18 -4.53
C GLY A 32 -4.60 12.01 -5.16
N GLU A 33 -3.32 11.74 -4.88
CA GLU A 33 -2.21 12.32 -5.65
C GLU A 33 -2.04 11.63 -7.01
N LEU A 34 -2.19 10.31 -7.03
CA LEU A 34 -2.21 9.52 -8.25
C LEU A 34 -3.65 9.46 -8.80
N PRO A 35 -3.88 9.77 -10.09
CA PRO A 35 -5.19 9.65 -10.73
C PRO A 35 -5.81 8.26 -10.61
N GLN A 36 -4.98 7.24 -10.54
CA GLN A 36 -5.37 5.83 -10.45
C GLN A 36 -5.66 5.41 -9.00
N TRP A 37 -5.13 6.14 -8.02
CA TRP A 37 -5.37 5.89 -6.61
C TRP A 37 -6.61 6.66 -6.15
N ASP A 38 -7.78 6.17 -6.56
CA ASP A 38 -9.08 6.69 -6.13
C ASP A 38 -9.65 5.91 -4.92
N SER A 39 -10.87 6.23 -4.50
CA SER A 39 -11.52 5.57 -3.35
C SER A 39 -11.82 4.08 -3.58
N MET A 40 -12.02 3.65 -4.83
CA MET A 40 -12.30 2.25 -5.18
C MET A 40 -10.99 1.46 -5.23
N ALA A 41 -10.00 1.99 -5.93
CA ALA A 41 -8.67 1.43 -6.04
C ALA A 41 -7.99 1.34 -4.66
N HIS A 42 -8.22 2.31 -3.78
CA HIS A 42 -7.77 2.24 -2.40
C HIS A 42 -8.39 1.05 -1.66
N MET A 43 -9.69 0.79 -1.79
CA MET A 43 -10.31 -0.40 -1.19
C MET A 43 -9.73 -1.70 -1.76
N ASP A 44 -9.52 -1.78 -3.07
CA ASP A 44 -8.91 -2.95 -3.71
C ASP A 44 -7.49 -3.20 -3.19
N LEU A 45 -6.70 -2.13 -3.02
CA LEU A 45 -5.37 -2.22 -2.42
C LEU A 45 -5.44 -2.73 -0.97
N MET A 46 -6.36 -2.22 -0.16
CA MET A 46 -6.56 -2.66 1.22
C MET A 46 -6.89 -4.15 1.30
N LEU A 47 -7.77 -4.65 0.44
CA LEU A 47 -8.10 -6.08 0.36
C LEU A 47 -6.89 -6.91 -0.12
N ALA A 48 -6.15 -6.41 -1.10
CA ALA A 48 -4.96 -7.09 -1.61
C ALA A 48 -3.87 -7.21 -0.54
N LEU A 49 -3.69 -6.18 0.29
CA LEU A 49 -2.82 -6.20 1.47
C LEU A 49 -3.29 -7.23 2.49
N GLU A 50 -4.59 -7.24 2.80
CA GLU A 50 -5.22 -8.18 3.72
C GLU A 50 -4.90 -9.64 3.33
N VAL A 51 -5.12 -9.97 2.05
CA VAL A 51 -4.89 -11.31 1.50
C VAL A 51 -3.40 -11.64 1.42
N ARG A 52 -2.56 -10.70 0.98
CA ARG A 52 -1.14 -10.97 0.72
C ARG A 52 -0.32 -11.13 2.01
N TYR A 53 -0.60 -10.30 3.01
CA TYR A 53 0.14 -10.30 4.28
C TYR A 53 -0.61 -11.01 5.41
N GLY A 54 -1.88 -11.39 5.20
CA GLY A 54 -2.71 -12.02 6.23
C GLY A 54 -3.04 -11.08 7.38
N VAL A 55 -3.06 -9.77 7.12
CA VAL A 55 -3.31 -8.72 8.11
C VAL A 55 -4.80 -8.39 8.15
N GLN A 56 -5.33 -7.85 9.26
CA GLN A 56 -6.74 -7.46 9.31
C GLN A 56 -6.89 -5.95 9.07
N ILE A 57 -7.43 -5.56 7.92
CA ILE A 57 -7.67 -4.15 7.60
C ILE A 57 -9.08 -3.74 8.03
N THR A 58 -9.18 -2.83 8.99
CA THR A 58 -10.48 -2.32 9.48
C THR A 58 -10.81 -0.95 8.87
N ALA A 59 -12.07 -0.51 8.94
CA ALA A 59 -12.48 0.81 8.45
C ALA A 59 -11.67 1.98 9.08
N GLU A 60 -11.24 1.82 10.33
CA GLU A 60 -10.36 2.79 11.00
C GLU A 60 -8.96 2.80 10.37
N THR A 61 -8.41 1.61 10.12
CA THR A 61 -7.14 1.41 9.41
C THR A 61 -7.19 2.01 8.01
N ILE A 62 -8.25 1.76 7.23
CA ILE A 62 -8.43 2.33 5.89
C ILE A 62 -8.35 3.87 5.92
N GLY A 63 -9.01 4.50 6.89
CA GLY A 63 -8.96 5.96 7.06
C GLY A 63 -7.57 6.49 7.46
N GLY A 64 -6.72 5.65 8.04
CA GLY A 64 -5.35 5.97 8.42
C GLY A 64 -4.30 5.61 7.36
N LEU A 65 -4.54 4.60 6.52
CA LEU A 65 -3.60 4.10 5.52
C LEU A 65 -3.70 4.85 4.18
N THR A 66 -3.68 6.18 4.24
CA THR A 66 -3.91 7.04 3.08
C THR A 66 -2.64 7.38 2.31
N SER A 67 -1.50 6.79 2.64
CA SER A 67 -0.26 6.95 1.91
C SER A 67 0.60 5.70 1.95
N LEU A 68 1.49 5.56 0.98
CA LEU A 68 2.37 4.40 0.89
C LEU A 68 3.31 4.26 2.10
N PRO A 69 3.89 5.34 2.66
CA PRO A 69 4.68 5.25 3.89
C PRO A 69 3.88 4.77 5.11
N LEU A 70 2.59 5.14 5.21
CA LEU A 70 1.72 4.69 6.32
C LEU A 70 1.39 3.20 6.18
N ILE A 71 1.13 2.74 4.96
CA ILE A 71 0.92 1.32 4.66
C ILE A 71 2.19 0.53 4.99
N LEU A 72 3.35 1.02 4.54
CA LEU A 72 4.64 0.40 4.82
C LEU A 72 4.87 0.25 6.32
N ALA A 73 4.75 1.34 7.08
CA ALA A 73 4.93 1.30 8.53
C ALA A 73 4.00 0.27 9.19
N HIS A 74 2.74 0.23 8.79
CA HIS A 74 1.77 -0.71 9.34
C HIS A 74 2.12 -2.17 9.03
N VAL A 75 2.52 -2.47 7.79
CA VAL A 75 2.92 -3.84 7.41
C VAL A 75 4.25 -4.21 8.08
N GLU A 76 5.22 -3.29 8.17
CA GLU A 76 6.48 -3.49 8.88
C GLU A 76 6.26 -3.84 10.35
N GLU A 77 5.37 -3.13 11.04
CA GLU A 77 5.03 -3.42 12.44
C GLU A 77 4.46 -4.85 12.59
N LEU A 78 3.61 -5.28 11.65
CA LEU A 78 3.01 -6.61 11.67
C LEU A 78 4.01 -7.72 11.34
N GLN A 79 4.96 -7.47 10.44
CA GLN A 79 6.00 -8.44 10.08
C GLN A 79 7.13 -8.53 11.13
N ASN A 80 7.47 -7.43 11.80
CA ASN A 80 8.50 -7.41 12.85
C ASN A 80 7.97 -7.84 14.24
N GLY A 81 6.65 -7.80 14.44
CA GLY A 81 5.99 -8.13 15.72
C GLY A 81 5.48 -9.57 15.85
N GLY A 82 5.80 -10.47 14.90
CA GLY A 82 5.34 -11.86 14.84
C GLY A 82 6.32 -12.91 15.36
#